data_AF-A0A3D0TTF3-F1
#
_entry.id   AF-A0A3D0TTF3-F1
#
_cell.length_a   1.000
_cell.length_b   1.000
_cell.length_c   1.000
_cell.angle_alpha   90.00
_cell.angle_beta   90.00
_cell.angle_gamma   90.00
#
_symmetry.space_group_name_H-M   'P 1'
#
loop_
_entity.id
_entity.type
_entity.pdbx_description
1 polymer ?
#
loop_
_entity_poly.entity_id
_entity_poly.type
_entity_poly.pdbx_seq_one_letter_code
_entity_poly.pdbx_strand_id
1 'polypeptide(L)'
;MVVEFYDKGHKVRLHSLKDLVKDDRKFVPVPEKLKGDAITVVNAIKQNGGLTAGLLADTTGLARNSIKQIIKSLPLESEKWPGLTLDEASKKFDFNLRWVQEKLKYNFSEIRKNPEVKEDRVAAFGCLHAGCVHTDYEFFLKDFPEYLIREDIDVLLGIGDFIEGLKHNLILRGEIYGAANNTRQEKLAAHMVALVLLKVFKERFDRAVKTVKKPDAKQIGDLVRKCMMEFRFIPGNHCLWSEDSGYVALDTFFSILRMTVLTGLQRILFSTNCPCLDITAIINEKIVESNRFQLPSGLKVELFHPHMSRTKTESIRSQEALAKSRDSHIVFVANFHVGIFVAEYNQELGERICLTVGTIKRQSGFEHNKLKTVDFGVGLLKVRSLNGRVFWAENEFFTKSSPAQPLDNDKIFDQLYDQIGLSQLFSL
;
A
#
# COMPACT_ATOMS: atom_id res chain seq x y z
N MET A 1 -14.04 3.40 14.67
CA MET A 1 -12.91 3.76 13.79
C MET A 1 -12.34 5.05 14.36
N VAL A 2 -11.03 5.11 14.58
CA VAL A 2 -10.35 6.33 15.01
C VAL A 2 -9.45 6.77 13.86
N VAL A 3 -9.52 8.06 13.50
CA VAL A 3 -8.72 8.66 12.44
C VAL A 3 -7.85 9.75 13.08
N GLU A 4 -6.55 9.69 12.84
CA GLU A 4 -5.59 10.69 13.31
C GLU A 4 -4.97 11.40 12.10
N PHE A 5 -4.93 12.73 12.16
CA PHE A 5 -4.28 13.60 11.17
C PHE A 5 -3.00 14.17 11.76
N TYR A 6 -1.94 14.25 10.96
CA TYR A 6 -0.67 14.85 11.35
C TYR A 6 -0.44 16.12 10.56
N ASP A 7 -0.19 17.25 11.25
CA ASP A 7 0.02 18.57 10.63
C ASP A 7 1.27 18.66 9.76
N LYS A 8 2.22 17.72 9.90
CA LYS A 8 3.48 17.67 9.14
C LYS A 8 3.54 16.43 8.25
N GLY A 9 3.48 16.66 6.94
CA GLY A 9 3.52 15.63 5.89
C GLY A 9 2.17 14.93 5.81
N HIS A 10 1.46 15.09 4.68
CA HIS A 10 0.09 14.63 4.41
C HIS A 10 -0.14 13.16 4.81
N LYS A 11 -0.34 12.92 6.11
CA LYS A 11 -0.33 11.61 6.74
C LYS A 11 -1.58 11.41 7.55
N VAL A 12 -2.21 10.26 7.33
CA VAL A 12 -3.45 9.85 7.98
C VAL A 12 -3.24 8.47 8.57
N ARG A 13 -3.60 8.30 9.85
CA ARG A 13 -3.65 6.99 10.50
C ARG A 13 -5.09 6.60 10.75
N LEU A 14 -5.38 5.33 10.49
CA LEU A 14 -6.68 4.72 10.72
C LEU A 14 -6.53 3.52 11.64
N HIS A 15 -7.41 3.46 12.63
CA HIS A 15 -7.57 2.34 13.55
C HIS A 15 -8.95 1.73 13.38
N SER A 16 -9.00 0.51 12.82
CA SER A 16 -10.24 -0.26 12.73
C SER A 16 -10.43 -1.09 13.99
N LEU A 17 -11.08 -0.47 14.97
CA LEU A 17 -11.34 -1.11 16.25
C LEU A 17 -12.42 -2.18 16.16
N LYS A 18 -13.29 -2.14 15.12
CA LYS A 18 -14.45 -3.04 14.98
C LYS A 18 -14.06 -4.51 15.07
N ASP A 19 -13.02 -4.90 14.34
CA ASP A 19 -12.58 -6.30 14.32
C ASP A 19 -11.74 -6.69 15.55
N LEU A 20 -11.15 -5.72 16.25
CA LEU A 20 -10.44 -5.95 17.50
C LEU A 20 -11.38 -6.07 18.71
N VAL A 21 -12.52 -5.39 18.66
CA VAL A 21 -13.54 -5.38 19.73
C VAL A 21 -14.71 -6.32 19.46
N LYS A 22 -14.74 -7.03 18.32
CA LYS A 22 -15.81 -8.00 18.02
C LYS A 22 -15.93 -9.09 19.09
N ASP A 23 -14.81 -9.41 19.74
CA ASP A 23 -14.71 -10.34 20.87
C ASP A 23 -14.33 -9.61 22.17
N ASP A 24 -14.85 -8.39 22.37
CA ASP A 24 -14.59 -7.52 23.54
C ASP A 24 -14.67 -8.27 24.89
N ARG A 25 -15.61 -9.20 25.00
CA ARG A 25 -15.81 -10.09 26.14
C ARG A 25 -14.55 -10.85 26.55
N LYS A 26 -13.65 -11.19 25.63
CA LYS A 26 -12.37 -11.87 25.95
C LYS A 26 -11.48 -11.01 26.85
N PHE A 27 -11.56 -9.69 26.70
CA PHE A 27 -10.77 -8.72 27.47
C PHE A 27 -11.36 -8.41 28.85
N VAL A 28 -12.57 -8.89 29.16
CA VAL A 28 -13.15 -8.71 30.50
C VAL A 28 -12.24 -9.43 31.51
N PRO A 29 -11.62 -8.71 32.46
CA PRO A 29 -10.76 -9.31 33.47
C PRO A 29 -11.57 -10.26 34.36
N VAL A 30 -10.99 -11.41 34.70
CA VAL A 30 -11.61 -12.35 35.64
C VAL A 30 -11.08 -12.05 37.04
N PRO A 31 -11.95 -11.84 38.06
CA PRO A 31 -11.48 -11.54 39.41
C PRO A 31 -10.63 -12.69 39.96
N GLU A 32 -9.44 -12.37 40.48
CA GLU A 32 -8.43 -13.34 40.94
C GLU A 32 -8.93 -14.30 42.02
N LYS A 33 -9.95 -13.88 42.78
CA LYS A 33 -10.55 -14.68 43.85
C LYS A 33 -11.54 -15.73 43.34
N LEU A 34 -11.97 -15.67 42.08
CA LEU A 34 -12.85 -16.69 41.50
C LEU A 34 -12.08 -18.00 41.32
N LYS A 35 -12.71 -19.12 41.66
CA LYS A 35 -12.15 -20.47 41.53
C LYS A 35 -13.26 -21.45 41.15
N GLY A 36 -12.86 -22.60 40.59
CA GLY A 36 -13.77 -23.69 40.25
C GLY A 36 -14.89 -23.27 39.30
N ASP A 37 -16.10 -23.74 39.58
CA ASP A 37 -17.29 -23.56 38.76
C ASP A 37 -17.64 -22.10 38.44
N ALA A 38 -17.28 -21.15 39.32
CA ALA A 38 -17.48 -19.73 39.08
C ALA A 38 -16.66 -19.21 37.89
N ILE A 39 -15.41 -19.67 37.74
CA ILE A 39 -14.59 -19.35 36.56
C ILE A 39 -15.20 -19.99 35.31
N THR A 40 -15.67 -21.24 35.41
CA THR A 40 -16.27 -21.97 34.30
C THR A 40 -17.50 -21.24 33.75
N VAL A 41 -18.40 -20.75 34.63
CA VAL A 41 -19.57 -19.96 34.26
C VAL A 41 -19.18 -18.63 33.59
N VAL A 42 -18.22 -17.90 34.18
CA VAL A 42 -17.75 -16.63 33.60
C VAL A 42 -17.14 -16.84 32.21
N ASN A 43 -16.28 -17.85 32.05
CA ASN A 43 -15.65 -18.15 30.76
C ASN A 43 -16.67 -18.59 29.70
N ALA A 44 -17.72 -19.33 30.09
CA ALA A 44 -18.80 -19.67 29.17
C ALA A 44 -19.51 -18.42 28.62
N ILE A 45 -19.76 -17.41 29.46
CA ILE A 45 -20.34 -16.11 29.04
C ILE A 45 -19.35 -15.31 28.18
N LYS A 46 -18.05 -15.34 28.51
CA LYS A 46 -17.01 -14.69 27.69
C LYS A 46 -16.96 -15.25 26.27
N GLN A 47 -17.16 -16.57 26.10
CA GLN A 47 -17.09 -17.25 24.82
C GLN A 47 -18.39 -17.18 24.00
N ASN A 48 -19.55 -17.31 24.66
CA ASN A 48 -20.81 -17.58 23.96
C ASN A 48 -21.80 -16.41 23.99
N GLY A 49 -21.48 -15.31 24.67
CA GLY A 49 -22.43 -14.22 24.83
C GLY A 49 -23.28 -14.36 26.10
N GLY A 50 -24.33 -13.54 26.20
CA GLY A 50 -25.33 -13.68 27.25
C GLY A 50 -26.11 -14.99 27.12
N LEU A 51 -26.18 -15.76 28.20
CA LEU A 51 -26.77 -17.11 28.22
C LEU A 51 -27.82 -17.25 29.31
N THR A 52 -28.87 -18.04 29.05
CA THR A 52 -29.85 -18.41 30.09
C THR A 52 -29.22 -19.40 31.08
N ALA A 53 -29.79 -19.54 32.28
CA ALA A 53 -29.33 -20.55 33.24
C ALA A 53 -29.35 -21.98 32.68
N GLY A 54 -30.27 -22.27 31.75
CA GLY A 54 -30.33 -23.55 31.07
C GLY A 54 -29.14 -23.77 30.13
N LEU A 55 -28.90 -22.80 29.24
CA LEU A 55 -27.77 -22.89 28.30
C LEU A 55 -26.42 -22.86 29.00
N LEU A 56 -26.30 -22.17 30.13
CA LEU A 56 -25.10 -22.24 30.96
C LEU A 56 -24.92 -23.64 31.56
N ALA A 57 -25.98 -24.28 32.05
CA ALA A 57 -25.90 -25.64 32.57
C ALA A 57 -25.45 -26.62 31.47
N ASP A 58 -26.03 -26.49 30.28
CA ASP A 58 -25.70 -27.34 29.13
C ASP A 58 -24.24 -27.12 28.66
N THR A 59 -23.78 -25.86 28.60
CA THR A 59 -22.41 -25.51 28.18
C THR A 59 -21.35 -25.89 29.21
N THR A 60 -21.66 -25.80 30.51
CA THR A 60 -20.68 -25.99 31.60
C THR A 60 -20.73 -27.37 32.25
N GLY A 61 -21.79 -28.15 32.02
CA GLY A 61 -22.05 -29.43 32.68
C GLY A 61 -22.53 -29.31 34.13
N LEU A 62 -22.81 -28.10 34.61
CA LEU A 62 -23.24 -27.84 35.98
C LEU A 62 -24.76 -27.92 36.14
N ALA A 63 -25.24 -28.27 37.33
CA ALA A 63 -26.67 -28.27 37.62
C ALA A 63 -27.26 -26.84 37.56
N ARG A 64 -28.45 -26.68 36.97
CA ARG A 64 -29.14 -25.38 36.82
C ARG A 64 -29.30 -24.60 38.13
N ASN A 65 -29.59 -25.29 39.23
CA ASN A 65 -29.74 -24.66 40.55
C ASN A 65 -28.41 -24.11 41.07
N SER A 66 -27.31 -24.84 40.84
CA SER A 66 -25.96 -24.40 41.18
C SER A 66 -25.56 -23.16 40.40
N ILE A 67 -25.94 -23.05 39.12
CA ILE A 67 -25.64 -21.87 38.29
C ILE A 67 -26.22 -20.59 38.89
N LYS A 68 -27.50 -20.62 39.31
CA LYS A 68 -28.15 -19.45 39.93
C LYS A 68 -27.47 -19.05 41.25
N GLN A 69 -27.00 -20.03 42.03
CA GLN A 69 -26.26 -19.77 43.26
C GLN A 69 -24.88 -19.19 42.98
N ILE A 70 -24.15 -19.76 42.01
CA ILE A 70 -22.85 -19.27 41.56
C ILE A 70 -22.96 -17.82 41.11
N ILE A 71 -23.91 -17.49 40.24
CA ILE A 71 -24.09 -16.11 39.73
C ILE A 71 -24.38 -15.14 40.88
N LYS A 72 -25.23 -15.52 41.85
CA LYS A 72 -25.50 -14.70 43.04
C LYS A 72 -24.27 -14.53 43.93
N SER A 73 -23.33 -15.47 43.90
CA SER A 73 -22.09 -15.42 44.69
C SER A 73 -20.96 -14.63 44.03
N LEU A 74 -21.09 -14.29 42.74
CA LEU A 74 -20.08 -13.50 42.03
C LEU A 74 -20.02 -12.09 42.63
N PRO A 75 -18.82 -11.46 42.62
CA PRO A 75 -18.68 -10.10 43.09
C PRO A 75 -19.53 -9.14 42.26
N LEU A 76 -20.09 -8.14 42.94
CA LEU A 76 -20.76 -7.01 42.31
C LEU A 76 -19.79 -6.23 41.41
N GLU A 77 -20.35 -5.39 40.54
CA GLU A 77 -19.58 -4.49 39.69
C GLU A 77 -18.55 -3.69 40.50
N SER A 78 -17.35 -3.53 39.95
CA SER A 78 -16.28 -2.69 40.49
C SER A 78 -15.53 -1.98 39.36
N GLU A 79 -14.52 -1.16 39.69
CA GLU A 79 -13.69 -0.51 38.68
C GLU A 79 -13.02 -1.49 37.70
N LYS A 80 -12.68 -2.70 38.18
CA LYS A 80 -11.97 -3.72 37.40
C LYS A 80 -12.84 -4.92 37.03
N TRP A 81 -14.15 -4.89 37.25
CA TRP A 81 -15.03 -6.03 36.97
C TRP A 81 -16.44 -5.55 36.64
N PRO A 82 -17.05 -5.95 35.52
CA PRO A 82 -18.39 -5.50 35.14
C PRO A 82 -19.53 -6.06 36.00
N GLY A 83 -19.31 -7.15 36.74
CA GLY A 83 -20.43 -7.92 37.28
C GLY A 83 -21.20 -8.67 36.19
N LEU A 84 -22.15 -9.52 36.62
CA LEU A 84 -23.15 -10.10 35.73
C LEU A 84 -24.52 -9.50 36.05
N THR A 85 -25.28 -9.22 35.01
CA THR A 85 -26.65 -8.71 35.06
C THR A 85 -27.59 -9.71 34.38
N LEU A 86 -28.79 -9.88 34.94
CA LEU A 86 -29.87 -10.61 34.30
C LEU A 86 -30.67 -9.63 33.43
N ASP A 87 -30.73 -9.88 32.13
CA ASP A 87 -31.71 -9.23 31.27
C ASP A 87 -33.07 -9.89 31.51
N GLU A 88 -34.01 -9.14 32.08
CA GLU A 88 -35.34 -9.65 32.41
C GLU A 88 -36.18 -10.00 31.18
N ALA A 89 -35.92 -9.41 30.01
CA ALA A 89 -36.66 -9.71 28.79
C ALA A 89 -36.22 -11.05 28.19
N SER A 90 -34.90 -11.25 28.04
CA SER A 90 -34.36 -12.48 27.45
C SER A 90 -34.04 -13.59 28.46
N LYS A 91 -34.08 -13.30 29.76
CA LYS A 91 -33.66 -14.16 30.87
C LYS A 91 -32.20 -14.64 30.75
N LYS A 92 -31.37 -13.88 30.04
CA LYS A 92 -29.94 -14.16 29.85
C LYS A 92 -29.12 -13.43 30.92
N PHE A 93 -28.13 -14.13 31.45
CA PHE A 93 -27.07 -13.55 32.26
C PHE A 93 -25.95 -13.10 31.34
N ASP A 94 -25.52 -11.86 31.51
CA ASP A 94 -24.48 -11.24 30.71
C ASP A 94 -23.66 -10.25 31.54
N PHE A 95 -22.50 -9.82 31.03
CA PHE A 95 -21.76 -8.72 31.63
C PHE A 95 -22.56 -7.42 31.56
N ASN A 96 -22.38 -6.55 32.55
CA ASN A 96 -22.94 -5.21 32.50
C ASN A 96 -22.42 -4.46 31.26
N LEU A 97 -23.28 -4.29 30.26
CA LEU A 97 -22.92 -3.68 28.98
C LEU A 97 -22.47 -2.22 29.13
N ARG A 98 -23.02 -1.48 30.10
CA ARG A 98 -22.60 -0.11 30.38
C ARG A 98 -21.15 -0.08 30.84
N TRP A 99 -20.78 -0.98 31.75
CA TRP A 99 -19.39 -1.10 32.19
C TRP A 99 -18.47 -1.46 31.02
N VAL A 100 -18.87 -2.43 30.19
CA VAL A 100 -18.07 -2.86 29.02
C VAL A 100 -17.84 -1.68 28.08
N GLN A 101 -18.85 -0.86 27.82
CA GLN A 101 -18.74 0.32 26.96
C GLN A 101 -17.88 1.43 27.55
N GLU A 102 -17.99 1.69 28.86
CA GLU A 102 -17.36 2.86 29.50
C GLU A 102 -15.95 2.56 30.04
N LYS A 103 -15.66 1.32 30.44
CA LYS A 103 -14.48 0.99 31.27
C LYS A 103 -13.59 -0.13 30.72
N LEU A 104 -14.05 -0.93 29.75
CA LEU A 104 -13.21 -1.99 29.19
C LEU A 104 -12.00 -1.39 28.46
N LYS A 105 -10.80 -1.81 28.87
CA LYS A 105 -9.54 -1.36 28.28
C LYS A 105 -9.00 -2.44 27.35
N TYR A 106 -8.62 -2.03 26.14
CA TYR A 106 -7.95 -2.89 25.17
C TYR A 106 -6.44 -2.66 25.22
N ASN A 107 -5.67 -3.71 25.46
CA ASN A 107 -4.22 -3.60 25.46
C ASN A 107 -3.66 -3.62 24.03
N PHE A 108 -3.69 -2.47 23.35
CA PHE A 108 -3.13 -2.32 22.00
C PHE A 108 -1.64 -2.69 21.93
N SER A 109 -0.90 -2.57 23.04
CA SER A 109 0.51 -2.94 23.07
C SER A 109 0.73 -4.44 22.97
N GLU A 110 -0.16 -5.25 23.56
CA GLU A 110 -0.15 -6.71 23.44
C GLU A 110 -0.54 -7.14 22.04
N ILE A 111 -1.59 -6.53 21.47
CA ILE A 111 -2.00 -6.80 20.08
C ILE A 111 -0.83 -6.54 19.12
N ARG A 112 -0.11 -5.42 19.27
CA ARG A 112 1.06 -5.10 18.43
C ARG A 112 2.25 -6.06 18.60
N LYS A 113 2.37 -6.70 19.77
CA LYS A 113 3.44 -7.67 20.05
C LYS A 113 3.06 -9.10 19.65
N ASN A 114 1.82 -9.33 19.21
CA ASN A 114 1.40 -10.65 18.77
C ASN A 114 2.22 -11.06 17.51
N PRO A 115 2.92 -12.21 17.53
CA PRO A 115 3.74 -12.67 16.40
C PRO A 115 2.95 -12.96 15.12
N GLU A 116 1.63 -13.10 15.21
CA GLU A 116 0.73 -13.25 14.07
C GLU A 116 0.44 -11.93 13.36
N VAL A 117 0.71 -10.78 14.00
CA VAL A 117 0.58 -9.48 13.34
C VAL A 117 1.60 -9.38 12.22
N LYS A 118 1.08 -9.12 11.02
CA LYS A 118 1.89 -8.84 9.83
C LYS A 118 1.84 -7.35 9.52
N GLU A 119 2.93 -6.84 8.99
CA GLU A 119 3.03 -5.48 8.49
C GLU A 119 3.45 -5.54 7.02
N ASP A 120 2.72 -4.84 6.16
CA ASP A 120 3.11 -4.63 4.76
C ASP A 120 3.32 -3.14 4.52
N ARG A 121 4.31 -2.83 3.68
CA ARG A 121 4.67 -1.46 3.30
C ARG A 121 4.70 -1.35 1.79
N VAL A 122 3.78 -0.57 1.26
CA VAL A 122 3.52 -0.46 -0.18
C VAL A 122 3.62 1.01 -0.58
N ALA A 123 4.44 1.29 -1.60
CA ALA A 123 4.42 2.59 -2.27
C ALA A 123 3.79 2.45 -3.66
N ALA A 124 3.10 3.48 -4.11
CA ALA A 124 2.43 3.51 -5.40
C ALA A 124 2.66 4.85 -6.09
N PHE A 125 2.98 4.80 -7.38
CA PHE A 125 2.93 5.94 -8.28
C PHE A 125 2.01 5.61 -9.44
N GLY A 126 1.35 6.62 -9.97
CA GLY A 126 0.57 6.52 -11.20
C GLY A 126 1.02 7.59 -12.17
N CYS A 127 0.72 7.38 -13.45
CA CYS A 127 0.85 8.43 -14.47
C CYS A 127 2.26 9.04 -14.48
N LEU A 128 3.27 8.20 -14.75
CA LEU A 128 4.67 8.60 -14.84
C LEU A 128 4.91 9.51 -16.04
N HIS A 129 4.24 9.23 -17.17
CA HIS A 129 4.36 9.97 -18.42
C HIS A 129 5.81 10.22 -18.84
N ALA A 130 6.62 9.17 -18.90
CA ALA A 130 8.00 9.30 -19.36
C ALA A 130 8.02 9.84 -20.79
N GLY A 131 8.91 10.80 -21.04
CA GLY A 131 8.98 11.54 -22.29
C GLY A 131 8.08 12.76 -22.35
N CYS A 132 7.30 13.07 -21.29
CA CYS A 132 6.66 14.37 -21.18
C CYS A 132 7.63 15.43 -20.62
N VAL A 133 7.56 16.66 -21.13
CA VAL A 133 8.33 17.81 -20.63
C VAL A 133 7.91 18.28 -19.23
N HIS A 134 6.74 17.86 -18.76
CA HIS A 134 6.17 18.23 -17.46
C HIS A 134 6.33 17.16 -16.38
N THR A 135 6.95 16.03 -16.72
CA THR A 135 7.30 14.98 -15.77
C THR A 135 8.45 15.45 -14.89
N ASP A 136 8.32 15.27 -13.57
CA ASP A 136 9.38 15.63 -12.62
C ASP A 136 10.40 14.49 -12.50
N TYR A 137 11.32 14.43 -13.47
CA TYR A 137 12.38 13.42 -13.52
C TYR A 137 13.29 13.46 -12.30
N GLU A 138 13.57 14.65 -11.77
CA GLU A 138 14.44 14.81 -10.61
C GLU A 138 13.81 14.21 -9.35
N PHE A 139 12.55 14.55 -9.09
CA PHE A 139 11.81 13.94 -7.98
C PHE A 139 11.80 12.41 -8.09
N PHE A 140 11.44 11.89 -9.26
CA PHE A 140 11.31 10.44 -9.44
C PHE A 140 12.64 9.70 -9.32
N LEU A 141 13.75 10.27 -9.82
CA LEU A 141 15.06 9.60 -9.83
C LEU A 141 15.92 9.87 -8.59
N LYS A 142 15.69 10.98 -7.87
CA LYS A 142 16.49 11.35 -6.70
C LYS A 142 15.72 11.21 -5.40
N ASP A 143 14.64 11.98 -5.25
CA ASP A 143 13.89 12.10 -4.00
C ASP A 143 13.08 10.83 -3.69
N PHE A 144 12.38 10.28 -4.68
CA PHE A 144 11.52 9.12 -4.49
C PHE A 144 12.28 7.85 -4.03
N PRO A 145 13.41 7.44 -4.61
CA PRO A 145 14.15 6.29 -4.10
C PRO A 145 14.69 6.49 -2.68
N GLU A 146 15.03 7.72 -2.29
CA GLU A 146 15.44 8.02 -0.90
C GLU A 146 14.28 7.85 0.06
N TYR A 147 13.08 8.29 -0.35
CA TYR A 147 11.85 8.02 0.38
C TYR A 147 11.57 6.52 0.54
N LEU A 148 11.70 5.74 -0.54
CA LEU A 148 11.52 4.27 -0.51
C LEU A 148 12.49 3.56 0.43
N ILE A 149 13.74 4.06 0.52
CA ILE A 149 14.75 3.56 1.46
C ILE A 149 14.37 3.91 2.90
N ARG A 150 14.02 5.19 3.14
CA ARG A 150 13.70 5.71 4.48
C ARG A 150 12.50 5.01 5.11
N GLU A 151 11.46 4.77 4.31
CA GLU A 151 10.22 4.16 4.76
C GLU A 151 10.24 2.62 4.69
N ASP A 152 11.36 2.04 4.26
CA ASP A 152 11.61 0.59 4.17
C ASP A 152 10.52 -0.17 3.38
N ILE A 153 10.23 0.32 2.17
CA ILE A 153 9.14 -0.18 1.31
C ILE A 153 9.45 -1.54 0.68
N ASP A 154 8.54 -2.50 0.79
CA ASP A 154 8.73 -3.85 0.24
C ASP A 154 8.13 -4.05 -1.15
N VAL A 155 7.05 -3.31 -1.45
CA VAL A 155 6.31 -3.41 -2.71
C VAL A 155 6.13 -2.02 -3.33
N LEU A 156 6.52 -1.88 -4.59
CA LEU A 156 6.28 -0.71 -5.43
C LEU A 156 5.24 -1.03 -6.49
N LEU A 157 4.26 -0.14 -6.64
CA LEU A 157 3.20 -0.24 -7.62
C LEU A 157 3.34 0.88 -8.65
N GLY A 158 3.39 0.51 -9.93
CA GLY A 158 3.29 1.45 -11.04
C GLY A 158 1.94 1.31 -11.72
N ILE A 159 1.08 2.31 -11.55
CA ILE A 159 -0.33 2.24 -11.91
C ILE A 159 -0.57 3.09 -13.16
N GLY A 160 -0.38 2.45 -14.32
CA GLY A 160 -0.68 2.99 -15.64
C GLY A 160 0.06 4.25 -16.06
N ASP A 161 -0.15 4.61 -17.33
CA ASP A 161 0.38 5.80 -17.99
C ASP A 161 1.89 6.00 -17.75
N PHE A 162 2.66 4.95 -18.04
CA PHE A 162 4.13 4.98 -17.99
C PHE A 162 4.74 5.90 -19.04
N ILE A 163 4.05 6.09 -20.15
CA ILE A 163 4.44 6.94 -21.28
C ILE A 163 3.38 8.02 -21.49
N GLU A 164 3.76 9.14 -22.12
CA GLU A 164 2.81 10.16 -22.55
C GLU A 164 2.07 9.74 -23.82
N GLY A 165 2.66 8.88 -24.64
CA GLY A 165 2.05 8.42 -25.88
C GLY A 165 1.96 9.52 -26.95
N LEU A 166 1.47 9.16 -28.14
CA LEU A 166 1.44 10.08 -29.30
C LEU A 166 0.04 10.53 -29.73
N LYS A 167 -1.03 10.02 -29.10
CA LYS A 167 -2.39 10.43 -29.49
C LYS A 167 -2.69 11.87 -29.12
N HIS A 168 -3.80 12.39 -29.64
CA HIS A 168 -4.26 13.76 -29.41
C HIS A 168 -3.26 14.85 -29.79
N ASN A 169 -2.36 14.54 -30.74
CA ASN A 169 -1.33 15.45 -31.24
C ASN A 169 -0.40 16.00 -30.16
N LEU A 170 -0.11 15.21 -29.11
CA LEU A 170 0.73 15.62 -27.97
C LEU A 170 2.14 16.05 -28.41
N ILE A 171 2.71 15.44 -29.45
CA ILE A 171 3.97 15.91 -30.08
C ILE A 171 3.80 17.35 -30.60
N LEU A 172 2.76 17.61 -31.38
CA LEU A 172 2.54 18.94 -31.99
C LEU A 172 2.22 20.01 -30.95
N ARG A 173 1.76 19.61 -29.76
CA ARG A 173 1.53 20.49 -28.61
C ARG A 173 2.80 20.77 -27.80
N GLY A 174 3.94 20.20 -28.18
CA GLY A 174 5.19 20.34 -27.45
C GLY A 174 5.22 19.61 -26.11
N GLU A 175 4.24 18.74 -25.82
CA GLU A 175 4.19 17.99 -24.56
C GLU A 175 5.20 16.83 -24.53
N ILE A 176 5.67 16.39 -25.70
CA ILE A 176 6.65 15.32 -25.85
C ILE A 176 8.06 15.89 -25.98
N TYR A 177 8.94 15.46 -25.09
CA TYR A 177 10.35 15.78 -25.10
C TYR A 177 11.07 15.14 -26.29
N GLY A 178 11.83 15.94 -27.04
CA GLY A 178 12.71 15.48 -28.12
C GLY A 178 12.03 14.66 -29.23
N ALA A 179 10.72 14.88 -29.45
CA ALA A 179 9.89 14.12 -30.38
C ALA A 179 10.00 12.59 -30.20
N ALA A 180 10.15 12.13 -28.95
CA ALA A 180 10.25 10.71 -28.62
C ALA A 180 8.99 9.95 -29.03
N ASN A 181 9.14 8.93 -29.88
CA ASN A 181 8.05 7.99 -30.19
C ASN A 181 7.73 7.06 -29.01
N ASN A 182 6.63 6.29 -29.08
CA ASN A 182 6.20 5.38 -28.02
C ASN A 182 7.33 4.46 -27.53
N THR A 183 8.09 3.84 -28.43
CA THR A 183 9.21 2.95 -28.08
C THR A 183 10.31 3.66 -27.29
N ARG A 184 10.67 4.90 -27.67
CA ARG A 184 11.66 5.71 -26.92
C ARG A 184 11.13 6.11 -25.55
N GLN A 185 9.85 6.45 -25.45
CA GLN A 185 9.22 6.75 -24.17
C GLN A 185 9.17 5.52 -23.25
N GLU A 186 8.84 4.33 -23.78
CA GLU A 186 8.85 3.08 -23.01
C GLU A 186 10.24 2.72 -22.51
N LYS A 187 11.28 2.86 -23.34
CA LYS A 187 12.68 2.68 -22.94
C LYS A 187 13.07 3.63 -21.82
N LEU A 188 12.70 4.91 -21.93
CA LEU A 188 12.96 5.90 -20.90
C LEU A 188 12.25 5.55 -19.59
N ALA A 189 10.96 5.23 -19.63
CA ALA A 189 10.19 4.78 -18.47
C ALA A 189 10.86 3.57 -17.79
N ALA A 190 11.27 2.57 -18.58
CA ALA A 190 11.93 1.38 -18.09
C ALA A 190 13.24 1.69 -17.37
N HIS A 191 14.07 2.56 -17.96
CA HIS A 191 15.31 3.01 -17.32
C HIS A 191 15.05 3.80 -16.03
N MET A 192 14.05 4.68 -16.02
CA MET A 192 13.71 5.45 -14.82
C MET A 192 13.31 4.53 -13.66
N VAL A 193 12.40 3.59 -13.90
CA VAL A 193 11.97 2.61 -12.90
C VAL A 193 13.13 1.70 -12.48
N ALA A 194 13.94 1.22 -13.42
CA ALA A 194 15.11 0.40 -13.13
C ALA A 194 16.11 1.12 -12.20
N LEU A 195 16.38 2.41 -12.46
CA LEU A 195 17.29 3.20 -11.63
C LEU A 195 16.78 3.36 -10.20
N VAL A 196 15.47 3.56 -10.01
CA VAL A 196 14.84 3.59 -8.69
C VAL A 196 15.02 2.25 -7.98
N LEU A 197 14.67 1.14 -8.64
CA LEU A 197 14.80 -0.21 -8.06
C LEU A 197 16.24 -0.55 -7.69
N LEU A 198 17.21 -0.23 -8.56
CA LEU A 198 18.63 -0.48 -8.35
C LEU A 198 19.21 0.40 -7.23
N LYS A 199 18.81 1.68 -7.11
CA LYS A 199 19.27 2.57 -6.02
C LYS A 199 18.80 2.02 -4.67
N VAL A 200 17.54 1.61 -4.55
CA VAL A 200 17.01 1.02 -3.31
C VAL A 200 17.67 -0.32 -3.00
N PHE A 201 17.80 -1.19 -4.00
CA PHE A 201 18.45 -2.49 -3.85
C PHE A 201 19.88 -2.32 -3.34
N LYS A 202 20.69 -1.46 -3.98
CA LYS A 202 22.09 -1.25 -3.63
C LYS A 202 22.23 -0.86 -2.15
N GLU A 203 21.43 0.11 -1.69
CA GLU A 203 21.48 0.58 -0.30
C GLU A 203 21.10 -0.52 0.71
N ARG A 204 20.10 -1.33 0.39
CA ARG A 204 19.70 -2.45 1.25
C ARG A 204 20.74 -3.57 1.25
N PHE A 205 21.25 -3.90 0.08
CA PHE A 205 22.21 -4.98 -0.13
C PHE A 205 23.56 -4.65 0.52
N ASP A 206 24.09 -3.44 0.31
CA ASP A 206 25.35 -3.00 0.92
C ASP A 206 25.29 -3.03 2.45
N ARG A 207 24.13 -2.71 3.04
CA ARG A 207 23.92 -2.84 4.50
C ARG A 207 23.85 -4.30 4.93
N ALA A 208 23.14 -5.14 4.20
CA ALA A 208 22.94 -6.54 4.57
C ALA A 208 24.20 -7.40 4.37
N VAL A 209 24.92 -7.24 3.25
CA VAL A 209 26.08 -8.07 2.92
C VAL A 209 27.23 -7.87 3.90
N LYS A 210 27.41 -6.66 4.46
CA LYS A 210 28.41 -6.36 5.50
C LYS A 210 28.23 -7.19 6.77
N THR A 211 27.04 -7.71 7.02
CA THR A 211 26.75 -8.52 8.21
C THR A 211 27.10 -10.00 8.02
N VAL A 212 27.38 -10.45 6.80
CA VAL A 212 27.63 -11.86 6.47
C VAL A 212 29.11 -12.09 6.16
N LYS A 213 29.75 -12.98 6.92
CA LYS A 213 31.15 -13.38 6.67
C LYS A 213 31.19 -14.49 5.63
N LYS A 214 31.83 -14.23 4.47
CA LYS A 214 32.01 -15.18 3.36
C LYS A 214 30.69 -15.88 2.93
N PRO A 215 29.71 -15.11 2.43
CA PRO A 215 28.43 -15.68 2.02
C PRO A 215 28.60 -16.67 0.86
N ASP A 216 27.94 -17.81 0.93
CA ASP A 216 27.81 -18.73 -0.20
C ASP A 216 26.77 -18.23 -1.23
N ALA A 217 26.68 -18.90 -2.38
CA ALA A 217 25.78 -18.51 -3.46
C ALA A 217 24.29 -18.52 -3.06
N LYS A 218 23.88 -19.46 -2.18
CA LYS A 218 22.50 -19.54 -1.70
C LYS A 218 22.18 -18.38 -0.78
N GLN A 219 23.08 -18.07 0.16
CA GLN A 219 22.95 -16.93 1.06
C GLN A 219 22.91 -15.60 0.30
N ILE A 220 23.72 -15.44 -0.75
CA ILE A 220 23.63 -14.28 -1.63
C ILE A 220 22.29 -14.25 -2.37
N GLY A 221 21.80 -15.37 -2.89
CA GLY A 221 20.49 -15.43 -3.54
C GLY A 221 19.35 -15.01 -2.62
N ASP A 222 19.38 -15.46 -1.36
CA ASP A 222 18.39 -15.09 -0.35
C ASP A 222 18.49 -13.60 0.03
N LEU A 223 19.71 -13.06 0.14
CA LEU A 223 19.94 -11.63 0.35
C LEU A 223 19.44 -10.80 -0.84
N VAL A 224 19.72 -11.22 -2.07
CA VAL A 224 19.26 -10.53 -3.28
C VAL A 224 17.73 -10.45 -3.27
N ARG A 225 17.07 -11.59 -3.02
CA ARG A 225 15.61 -11.69 -2.95
C ARG A 225 15.01 -10.82 -1.85
N LYS A 226 15.66 -10.73 -0.69
CA LYS A 226 15.23 -9.90 0.45
C LYS A 226 15.42 -8.40 0.18
N CYS A 227 16.56 -8.01 -0.42
CA CYS A 227 16.88 -6.62 -0.67
C CYS A 227 16.17 -6.05 -1.91
N MET A 228 15.76 -6.92 -2.84
CA MET A 228 15.00 -6.53 -4.03
C MET A 228 13.52 -6.30 -3.68
N MET A 229 13.07 -5.09 -3.94
CA MET A 229 11.66 -4.71 -3.86
C MET A 229 10.84 -5.43 -4.92
N GLU A 230 9.62 -5.82 -4.59
CA GLU A 230 8.66 -6.30 -5.58
C GLU A 230 8.08 -5.09 -6.35
N PHE A 231 8.08 -5.16 -7.67
CA PHE A 231 7.49 -4.17 -8.56
C PHE A 231 6.34 -4.80 -9.34
N ARG A 232 5.12 -4.31 -9.07
CA ARG A 232 3.91 -4.68 -9.81
C ARG A 232 3.47 -3.50 -10.66
N PHE A 233 3.00 -3.78 -11.87
CA PHE A 233 2.47 -2.73 -12.73
C PHE A 233 1.30 -3.17 -13.59
N ILE A 234 0.56 -2.18 -14.07
CA ILE A 234 -0.50 -2.32 -15.08
C ILE A 234 -0.39 -1.21 -16.12
N PRO A 235 -0.84 -1.41 -17.37
CA PRO A 235 -0.92 -0.34 -18.35
C PRO A 235 -2.05 0.65 -18.01
N GLY A 236 -1.92 1.89 -18.52
CA GLY A 236 -2.99 2.89 -18.50
C GLY A 236 -3.42 3.25 -19.93
N ASN A 237 -4.34 4.21 -20.08
CA ASN A 237 -4.87 4.60 -21.38
C ASN A 237 -3.78 5.11 -22.33
N HIS A 238 -2.81 5.90 -21.86
CA HIS A 238 -1.72 6.41 -22.70
C HIS A 238 -0.84 5.28 -23.26
N CYS A 239 -0.64 4.21 -22.47
CA CYS A 239 0.07 3.01 -22.92
C CYS A 239 -0.72 2.27 -24.00
N LEU A 240 -2.02 2.08 -23.76
CA LEU A 240 -2.91 1.26 -24.60
C LEU A 240 -3.29 1.94 -25.91
N TRP A 241 -3.14 3.25 -26.05
CA TRP A 241 -3.37 3.94 -27.33
C TRP A 241 -2.51 3.43 -28.48
N SER A 242 -1.37 2.82 -28.18
CA SER A 242 -0.48 2.22 -29.18
C SER A 242 -1.06 0.94 -29.80
N GLU A 243 -1.99 0.27 -29.13
CA GLU A 243 -2.60 -0.99 -29.59
C GLU A 243 -3.47 -0.80 -30.84
N ASP A 244 -4.08 0.37 -31.00
CA ASP A 244 -4.82 0.73 -32.22
C ASP A 244 -3.94 0.72 -33.47
N SER A 245 -2.61 0.74 -33.31
CA SER A 245 -1.62 0.65 -34.39
C SER A 245 -0.92 -0.71 -34.44
N GLY A 246 -1.43 -1.73 -33.75
CA GLY A 246 -0.92 -3.10 -33.76
C GLY A 246 0.27 -3.36 -32.83
N TYR A 247 0.58 -2.45 -31.90
CA TYR A 247 1.62 -2.65 -30.88
C TYR A 247 1.06 -3.34 -29.63
N VAL A 248 1.89 -4.09 -28.92
CA VAL A 248 1.56 -4.56 -27.56
C VAL A 248 2.04 -3.51 -26.57
N ALA A 249 1.11 -2.95 -25.77
CA ALA A 249 1.45 -1.90 -24.83
C ALA A 249 2.46 -2.40 -23.77
N LEU A 250 3.49 -1.59 -23.48
CA LEU A 250 4.52 -1.86 -22.48
C LEU A 250 5.40 -3.10 -22.72
N ASP A 251 5.33 -3.74 -23.89
CA ASP A 251 6.20 -4.88 -24.21
C ASP A 251 7.68 -4.47 -24.24
N THR A 252 7.99 -3.32 -24.85
CA THR A 252 9.36 -2.78 -24.85
C THR A 252 9.76 -2.35 -23.44
N PHE A 253 8.85 -1.69 -22.72
CA PHE A 253 9.09 -1.29 -21.32
C PHE A 253 9.48 -2.50 -20.46
N PHE A 254 8.69 -3.57 -20.48
CA PHE A 254 8.89 -4.74 -19.62
C PHE A 254 10.21 -5.46 -19.93
N SER A 255 10.50 -5.65 -21.23
CA SER A 255 11.73 -6.27 -21.70
C SER A 255 12.98 -5.48 -21.29
N ILE A 256 12.96 -4.16 -21.49
CA ILE A 256 14.08 -3.27 -21.16
C ILE A 256 14.27 -3.13 -19.65
N LEU A 257 13.17 -3.07 -18.88
CA LEU A 257 13.22 -2.99 -17.43
C LEU A 257 13.91 -4.21 -16.83
N ARG A 258 13.47 -5.42 -17.20
CA ARG A 258 14.06 -6.68 -16.68
C ARG A 258 15.53 -6.81 -17.05
N MET A 259 15.89 -6.48 -18.29
CA MET A 259 17.29 -6.51 -18.74
C MET A 259 18.16 -5.50 -17.99
N THR A 260 17.68 -4.27 -17.83
CA THR A 260 18.41 -3.20 -17.14
C THR A 260 18.63 -3.56 -15.66
N VAL A 261 17.60 -4.08 -14.99
CA VAL A 261 17.70 -4.55 -13.60
C VAL A 261 18.65 -5.73 -13.51
N LEU A 262 18.56 -6.73 -14.39
CA LEU A 262 19.47 -7.89 -14.41
C LEU A 262 20.93 -7.46 -14.50
N THR A 263 21.28 -6.66 -15.51
CA THR A 263 22.65 -6.19 -15.70
C THR A 263 23.10 -5.29 -14.55
N GLY A 264 22.21 -4.44 -14.01
CA GLY A 264 22.51 -3.57 -12.87
C GLY A 264 22.81 -4.36 -11.60
N LEU A 265 21.98 -5.37 -11.28
CA LEU A 265 22.19 -6.24 -10.13
C LEU A 265 23.48 -7.05 -10.26
N GLN A 266 23.77 -7.60 -11.45
CA GLN A 266 25.03 -8.31 -11.71
C GLN A 266 26.25 -7.42 -11.48
N ARG A 267 26.20 -6.14 -11.90
CA ARG A 267 27.28 -5.17 -11.64
C ARG A 267 27.46 -4.89 -10.14
N ILE A 268 26.37 -4.76 -9.39
CA ILE A 268 26.42 -4.53 -7.93
C ILE A 268 27.02 -5.76 -7.22
N LEU A 269 26.58 -6.96 -7.56
CA LEU A 269 27.10 -8.22 -7.00
C LEU A 269 28.59 -8.40 -7.32
N PHE A 270 29.00 -8.12 -8.56
CA PHE A 270 30.40 -8.18 -8.97
C PHE A 270 31.25 -7.18 -8.17
N SER A 271 30.77 -5.94 -7.99
CA SER A 271 31.49 -4.91 -7.24
C SER A 271 31.64 -5.20 -5.74
N THR A 272 30.85 -6.13 -5.21
CA THR A 272 30.86 -6.54 -3.78
C THR A 272 31.57 -7.87 -3.55
N ASN A 273 32.31 -8.39 -4.53
CA ASN A 273 33.00 -9.68 -4.49
C ASN A 273 32.08 -10.87 -4.15
N CYS A 274 30.80 -10.77 -4.51
CA CYS A 274 29.86 -11.89 -4.36
C CYS A 274 30.07 -12.92 -5.49
N PRO A 275 29.78 -14.22 -5.25
CA PRO A 275 29.75 -15.21 -6.30
C PRO A 275 28.82 -14.82 -7.44
N CYS A 276 29.19 -15.23 -8.67
CA CYS A 276 28.30 -15.12 -9.81
C CYS A 276 27.08 -16.01 -9.58
N LEU A 277 25.89 -15.42 -9.73
CA LEU A 277 24.60 -16.09 -9.49
C LEU A 277 23.66 -15.78 -10.66
N ASP A 278 22.95 -16.80 -11.13
CA ASP A 278 21.79 -16.56 -12.00
C ASP A 278 20.61 -16.06 -11.16
N ILE A 279 20.32 -14.77 -11.32
CA ILE A 279 19.25 -14.05 -10.62
C ILE A 279 18.01 -13.85 -11.51
N THR A 280 17.98 -14.45 -12.71
CA THR A 280 16.88 -14.30 -13.67
C THR A 280 15.56 -14.71 -13.06
N ALA A 281 15.52 -15.85 -12.34
CA ALA A 281 14.31 -16.30 -11.65
C ALA A 281 13.82 -15.30 -10.59
N ILE A 282 14.73 -14.66 -9.85
CA ILE A 282 14.40 -13.65 -8.84
C ILE A 282 13.77 -12.43 -9.51
N ILE A 283 14.32 -11.98 -10.64
CA ILE A 283 13.80 -10.82 -11.37
C ILE A 283 12.40 -11.10 -11.92
N ASN A 284 12.17 -12.31 -12.44
CA ASN A 284 10.88 -12.69 -13.00
C ASN A 284 9.79 -12.78 -11.92
N GLU A 285 10.16 -13.13 -10.69
CA GLU A 285 9.27 -13.12 -9.55
C GLU A 285 9.01 -11.70 -9.03
N LYS A 286 10.04 -10.85 -9.04
CA LYS A 286 9.99 -9.52 -8.43
C LYS A 286 9.46 -8.44 -9.35
N ILE A 287 9.45 -8.63 -10.67
CA ILE A 287 8.94 -7.65 -11.63
C ILE A 287 7.83 -8.30 -12.45
N VAL A 288 6.58 -7.95 -12.13
CA VAL A 288 5.41 -8.66 -12.68
C VAL A 288 4.33 -7.68 -13.11
N GLU A 289 3.86 -7.83 -14.33
CA GLU A 289 2.62 -7.21 -14.78
C GLU A 289 1.43 -7.98 -14.18
N SER A 290 0.68 -7.34 -13.27
CA SER A 290 -0.53 -7.94 -12.71
C SER A 290 -1.39 -6.87 -12.07
N ASN A 291 -2.69 -6.94 -12.29
CA ASN A 291 -3.67 -6.10 -11.62
C ASN A 291 -4.16 -6.67 -10.28
N ARG A 292 -3.89 -7.95 -9.98
CA ARG A 292 -4.35 -8.63 -8.76
C ARG A 292 -3.25 -9.48 -8.15
N PHE A 293 -3.03 -9.35 -6.85
CA PHE A 293 -2.01 -10.11 -6.14
C PHE A 293 -2.29 -10.13 -4.63
N GLN A 294 -1.44 -10.82 -3.88
CA GLN A 294 -1.47 -10.84 -2.41
C GLN A 294 -0.17 -10.29 -1.86
N LEU A 295 -0.27 -9.49 -0.81
CA LEU A 295 0.87 -9.04 -0.02
C LEU A 295 1.43 -10.20 0.83
N PRO A 296 2.66 -10.08 1.37
CA PRO A 296 3.23 -11.08 2.27
C PRO A 296 2.34 -11.44 3.48
N SER A 297 1.50 -10.51 3.96
CA SER A 297 0.51 -10.79 5.00
C SER A 297 -0.69 -11.64 4.57
N GLY A 298 -0.86 -11.89 3.27
CA GLY A 298 -2.04 -12.53 2.67
C GLY A 298 -3.15 -11.56 2.27
N LEU A 299 -3.01 -10.26 2.54
CA LEU A 299 -3.98 -9.25 2.11
C LEU A 299 -4.02 -9.15 0.57
N LYS A 300 -5.20 -9.32 0.01
CA LYS A 300 -5.49 -9.18 -1.43
C LYS A 300 -5.49 -7.72 -1.87
N VAL A 301 -4.80 -7.44 -2.98
CA VAL A 301 -4.66 -6.12 -3.60
C VAL A 301 -5.18 -6.14 -5.03
N GLU A 302 -5.85 -5.07 -5.45
CA GLU A 302 -6.22 -4.85 -6.84
C GLU A 302 -5.84 -3.44 -7.33
N LEU A 303 -5.39 -3.34 -8.58
CA LEU A 303 -4.93 -2.11 -9.22
C LEU A 303 -5.90 -1.70 -10.34
N PHE A 304 -6.24 -0.41 -10.41
CA PHE A 304 -7.08 0.14 -11.47
C PHE A 304 -6.47 1.39 -12.12
N HIS A 305 -6.59 1.47 -13.44
CA HIS A 305 -6.36 2.69 -14.21
C HIS A 305 -7.59 3.01 -15.08
N PRO A 306 -8.67 3.56 -14.51
CA PRO A 306 -9.94 3.71 -15.23
C PRO A 306 -9.83 4.73 -16.38
N HIS A 307 -10.22 4.38 -17.60
CA HIS A 307 -10.16 5.25 -18.78
C HIS A 307 -11.31 6.28 -18.83
N MET A 308 -11.41 7.11 -17.80
CA MET A 308 -12.48 8.09 -17.67
C MET A 308 -12.02 9.30 -16.85
N SER A 309 -12.74 10.41 -17.00
CA SER A 309 -12.46 11.62 -16.22
C SER A 309 -12.87 11.48 -14.75
N ARG A 310 -12.18 12.25 -13.90
CA ARG A 310 -12.53 12.41 -12.48
C ARG A 310 -13.88 13.12 -12.31
N THR A 311 -14.53 12.83 -11.19
CA THR A 311 -15.77 13.46 -10.72
C THR A 311 -15.48 14.75 -9.95
N LYS A 312 -16.47 15.65 -9.79
CA LYS A 312 -16.33 16.84 -8.91
C LYS A 312 -16.14 16.44 -7.44
N THR A 313 -16.89 15.44 -6.98
CA THR A 313 -16.66 14.80 -5.69
C THR A 313 -15.56 13.78 -5.87
N GLU A 314 -14.37 14.09 -5.35
CA GLU A 314 -13.14 13.36 -5.64
C GLU A 314 -13.21 11.90 -5.16
N SER A 315 -13.84 11.63 -4.00
CA SER A 315 -13.93 10.30 -3.39
C SER A 315 -14.78 9.28 -4.14
N ILE A 316 -15.70 9.70 -5.03
CA ILE A 316 -16.66 8.81 -5.70
C ILE A 316 -15.92 7.70 -6.46
N ARG A 317 -14.85 8.04 -7.18
CA ARG A 317 -14.10 7.06 -7.98
C ARG A 317 -13.41 6.01 -7.13
N SER A 318 -12.86 6.41 -5.97
CA SER A 318 -12.25 5.50 -5.01
C SER A 318 -13.31 4.53 -4.43
N GLN A 319 -14.50 5.03 -4.14
CA GLN A 319 -15.63 4.22 -3.65
C GLN A 319 -16.15 3.26 -4.71
N GLU A 320 -16.28 3.71 -5.97
CA GLU A 320 -16.65 2.84 -7.10
C GLU A 320 -15.62 1.72 -7.31
N ALA A 321 -14.33 2.02 -7.17
CA ALA A 321 -13.26 1.03 -7.26
C ALA A 321 -13.36 -0.02 -6.15
N LEU A 322 -13.62 0.40 -4.90
CA LEU A 322 -13.90 -0.52 -3.78
C LEU A 322 -15.14 -1.38 -4.02
N ALA A 323 -16.22 -0.80 -4.54
CA ALA A 323 -17.46 -1.52 -4.84
C ALA A 323 -17.27 -2.56 -5.96
N LYS A 324 -16.41 -2.27 -6.94
CA LYS A 324 -16.05 -3.19 -8.03
C LYS A 324 -15.11 -4.30 -7.55
N SER A 325 -14.19 -3.99 -6.65
CA SER A 325 -13.14 -4.89 -6.16
C SER A 325 -13.56 -5.69 -4.92
N ARG A 326 -14.72 -6.35 -4.95
CA ARG A 326 -15.38 -6.91 -3.75
C ARG A 326 -14.50 -7.86 -2.92
N ASP A 327 -13.57 -8.56 -3.55
CA ASP A 327 -12.72 -9.57 -2.91
C ASP A 327 -11.34 -9.05 -2.45
N SER A 328 -11.08 -7.74 -2.60
CA SER A 328 -9.78 -7.14 -2.24
C SER A 328 -9.86 -6.31 -0.97
N HIS A 329 -8.81 -6.40 -0.15
CA HIS A 329 -8.67 -5.61 1.07
C HIS A 329 -8.15 -4.21 0.74
N ILE A 330 -7.27 -4.13 -0.26
CA ILE A 330 -6.62 -2.88 -0.64
C ILE A 330 -6.80 -2.68 -2.14
N VAL A 331 -7.17 -1.46 -2.52
CA VAL A 331 -7.33 -1.05 -3.90
C VAL A 331 -6.44 0.15 -4.15
N PHE A 332 -5.65 0.12 -5.23
CA PHE A 332 -4.94 1.30 -5.68
C PHE A 332 -5.49 1.76 -7.03
N VAL A 333 -5.63 3.07 -7.19
CA VAL A 333 -6.23 3.69 -8.36
C VAL A 333 -5.34 4.83 -8.84
N ALA A 334 -5.21 5.02 -10.15
CA ALA A 334 -4.58 6.21 -10.73
C ALA A 334 -5.48 6.83 -11.83
N ASN A 335 -4.90 7.52 -12.82
CA ASN A 335 -5.57 8.29 -13.88
C ASN A 335 -6.21 9.62 -13.47
N PHE A 336 -6.77 9.73 -12.26
CA PHE A 336 -7.52 10.93 -11.87
C PHE A 336 -6.65 12.11 -11.40
N HIS A 337 -5.34 11.86 -11.22
CA HIS A 337 -4.34 12.82 -10.80
C HIS A 337 -4.70 13.55 -9.50
N VAL A 338 -5.31 12.82 -8.56
CA VAL A 338 -5.70 13.32 -7.23
C VAL A 338 -5.33 12.29 -6.17
N GLY A 339 -4.80 12.75 -5.05
CA GLY A 339 -4.43 11.93 -3.90
C GLY A 339 -5.63 11.74 -2.97
N ILE A 340 -6.18 10.53 -2.91
CA ILE A 340 -7.38 10.25 -2.10
C ILE A 340 -7.20 8.96 -1.32
N PHE A 341 -7.44 9.04 -0.01
CA PHE A 341 -7.55 7.89 0.86
C PHE A 341 -9.02 7.66 1.25
N VAL A 342 -9.55 6.49 0.93
CA VAL A 342 -10.89 6.04 1.38
C VAL A 342 -10.73 4.75 2.16
N ALA A 343 -11.44 4.65 3.28
CA ALA A 343 -11.55 3.42 4.05
C ALA A 343 -13.03 3.06 4.23
N GLU A 344 -13.35 1.79 4.03
CA GLU A 344 -14.71 1.26 4.11
C GLU A 344 -14.70 -0.08 4.83
N TYR A 345 -15.61 -0.26 5.78
CA TYR A 345 -15.76 -1.53 6.47
C TYR A 345 -16.65 -2.49 5.69
N ASN A 346 -16.17 -3.71 5.49
CA ASN A 346 -16.90 -4.83 4.95
C ASN A 346 -16.97 -5.96 5.98
N GLN A 347 -18.11 -6.66 6.06
CA GLN A 347 -18.30 -7.72 7.05
C GLN A 347 -17.34 -8.92 6.84
N GLU A 348 -17.12 -9.31 5.59
CA GLU A 348 -16.30 -10.47 5.20
C GLU A 348 -14.80 -10.17 5.31
N LEU A 349 -14.35 -9.05 4.74
CA LEU A 349 -12.93 -8.69 4.65
C LEU A 349 -12.43 -7.80 5.80
N GLY A 350 -13.33 -7.19 6.56
CA GLY A 350 -12.97 -6.19 7.57
C GLY A 350 -12.77 -4.82 6.97
N GLU A 351 -11.82 -4.05 7.51
CA GLU A 351 -11.47 -2.74 6.97
C GLU A 351 -10.81 -2.88 5.59
N ARG A 352 -11.40 -2.21 4.59
CA ARG A 352 -10.90 -2.14 3.22
C ARG A 352 -10.43 -0.73 2.92
N ILE A 353 -9.38 -0.61 2.12
CA ILE A 353 -8.69 0.66 1.86
C ILE A 353 -8.60 0.89 0.36
N CYS A 354 -8.87 2.11 -0.08
CA CYS A 354 -8.56 2.56 -1.42
C CYS A 354 -7.64 3.77 -1.38
N LEU A 355 -6.54 3.69 -2.12
CA LEU A 355 -5.63 4.80 -2.35
C LEU A 355 -5.67 5.18 -3.83
N THR A 356 -6.24 6.34 -4.13
CA THR A 356 -6.05 6.98 -5.43
C THR A 356 -4.76 7.78 -5.34
N VAL A 357 -3.81 7.48 -6.22
CA VAL A 357 -2.53 8.18 -6.29
C VAL A 357 -2.60 9.32 -7.31
N GLY A 358 -1.81 10.34 -7.03
CA GLY A 358 -1.58 11.46 -7.94
C GLY A 358 -0.76 11.07 -9.18
N THR A 359 -0.05 12.04 -9.74
CA THR A 359 0.79 11.87 -10.93
C THR A 359 2.22 12.35 -10.67
N ILE A 360 3.18 11.86 -11.46
CA ILE A 360 4.56 12.38 -11.49
C ILE A 360 4.69 13.58 -12.45
N LYS A 361 3.62 13.93 -13.17
CA LYS A 361 3.53 15.10 -14.03
C LYS A 361 3.03 16.30 -13.21
N ARG A 362 3.71 17.45 -13.28
CA ARG A 362 3.30 18.67 -12.52
C ARG A 362 2.07 19.37 -13.08
N GLN A 363 1.75 19.11 -14.34
CA GLN A 363 0.64 19.71 -15.06
C GLN A 363 0.27 18.83 -16.24
N SER A 364 -0.99 18.79 -16.65
CA SER A 364 -1.34 18.22 -17.95
C SER A 364 -2.16 19.24 -18.75
N GLY A 365 -1.97 19.25 -20.08
CA GLY A 365 -2.76 20.12 -20.94
C GLY A 365 -4.27 19.84 -20.81
N PHE A 366 -4.66 18.59 -20.58
CA PHE A 366 -6.06 18.25 -20.32
C PHE A 366 -6.61 18.87 -19.04
N GLU A 367 -5.92 18.70 -17.90
CA GLU A 367 -6.41 19.19 -16.61
C GLU A 367 -6.38 20.73 -16.55
N HIS A 368 -5.33 21.36 -17.11
CA HIS A 368 -5.26 22.83 -17.23
C HIS A 368 -6.45 23.41 -18.00
N ASN A 369 -6.78 22.82 -19.16
CA ASN A 369 -7.91 23.24 -19.99
C ASN A 369 -9.29 22.97 -19.34
N LYS A 370 -9.33 22.21 -18.25
CA LYS A 370 -10.55 21.88 -17.50
C LYS A 370 -10.62 22.60 -16.15
N LEU A 371 -9.72 23.55 -15.89
CA LEU A 371 -9.58 24.28 -14.62
C LEU A 371 -9.41 23.32 -13.43
N LYS A 372 -8.65 22.25 -13.65
CA LYS A 372 -8.41 21.19 -12.68
C LYS A 372 -6.94 21.21 -12.26
N THR A 373 -6.71 21.14 -10.96
CA THR A 373 -5.39 20.94 -10.36
C THR A 373 -5.00 19.47 -10.38
N VAL A 374 -3.71 19.18 -10.38
CA VAL A 374 -3.18 17.82 -10.22
C VAL A 374 -2.44 17.71 -8.88
N ASP A 375 -2.64 16.60 -8.19
CA ASP A 375 -1.83 16.25 -7.04
C ASP A 375 -0.57 15.55 -7.52
N PHE A 376 0.55 16.26 -7.40
CA PHE A 376 1.85 15.72 -7.74
C PHE A 376 2.42 14.92 -6.57
N GLY A 377 2.85 13.69 -6.82
CA GLY A 377 3.53 12.88 -5.81
C GLY A 377 3.17 11.40 -5.86
N VAL A 378 3.53 10.70 -4.78
CA VAL A 378 3.37 9.25 -4.63
C VAL A 378 2.59 8.91 -3.37
N GLY A 379 1.89 7.80 -3.40
CA GLY A 379 1.18 7.27 -2.25
C GLY A 379 2.01 6.23 -1.48
N LEU A 380 2.00 6.30 -0.16
CA LEU A 380 2.48 5.27 0.75
C LEU A 380 1.30 4.68 1.51
N LEU A 381 1.31 3.37 1.69
CA LEU A 381 0.42 2.67 2.58
C LEU A 381 1.22 1.68 3.43
N LYS A 382 1.17 1.85 4.76
CA LYS A 382 1.60 0.86 5.74
C LYS A 382 0.36 0.25 6.37
N VAL A 383 0.23 -1.06 6.32
CA VAL A 383 -0.91 -1.77 6.92
C VAL A 383 -0.42 -2.77 7.94
N ARG A 384 -1.18 -2.92 9.02
CA ARG A 384 -1.04 -4.06 9.93
C ARG A 384 -2.32 -4.86 9.94
N SER A 385 -2.15 -6.17 9.79
CA SER A 385 -3.24 -7.13 9.77
C SER A 385 -3.05 -8.22 10.81
N LEU A 386 -4.17 -8.77 11.26
CA LEU A 386 -4.25 -9.91 12.14
C LEU A 386 -5.42 -10.78 11.66
N ASN A 387 -5.19 -12.08 11.51
CA ASN A 387 -6.19 -13.03 10.98
C ASN A 387 -6.77 -12.59 9.62
N GLY A 388 -5.91 -12.07 8.74
CA GLY A 388 -6.30 -11.60 7.40
C GLY A 388 -7.11 -10.31 7.37
N ARG A 389 -7.30 -9.61 8.50
CA ARG A 389 -8.11 -8.38 8.57
C ARG A 389 -7.26 -7.19 8.99
N VAL A 390 -7.45 -6.05 8.33
CA VAL A 390 -6.73 -4.80 8.62
C VAL A 390 -7.29 -4.17 9.89
N PHE A 391 -6.43 -3.94 10.88
CA PHE A 391 -6.81 -3.23 12.10
C PHE A 391 -6.11 -1.87 12.24
N TRP A 392 -5.05 -1.65 11.49
CA TRP A 392 -4.32 -0.39 11.47
C TRP A 392 -3.78 -0.10 10.07
N ALA A 393 -3.90 1.15 9.64
CA ALA A 393 -3.31 1.63 8.41
C ALA A 393 -2.74 3.04 8.60
N GLU A 394 -1.60 3.31 7.99
CA GLU A 394 -1.02 4.64 7.83
C GLU A 394 -0.88 4.91 6.35
N ASN A 395 -1.51 5.99 5.89
CA ASN A 395 -1.32 6.52 4.56
C ASN A 395 -0.48 7.80 4.64
N GLU A 396 0.40 7.98 3.67
CA GLU A 396 1.13 9.22 3.46
C GLU A 396 1.13 9.57 1.97
N PHE A 397 0.89 10.84 1.63
CA PHE A 397 1.10 11.37 0.29
C PHE A 397 2.42 12.15 0.26
N PHE A 398 3.44 11.58 -0.38
CA PHE A 398 4.76 12.19 -0.45
C PHE A 398 4.89 13.04 -1.71
N THR A 399 5.14 14.33 -1.49
CA THR A 399 5.29 15.36 -2.52
C THR A 399 6.40 16.34 -2.13
N LYS A 400 6.86 17.15 -3.09
CA LYS A 400 7.84 18.21 -2.88
C LYS A 400 7.34 19.51 -3.48
N SER A 401 7.37 20.58 -2.68
CA SER A 401 6.85 21.90 -3.06
C SER A 401 7.70 22.64 -4.10
N SER A 402 8.90 22.14 -4.42
CA SER A 402 9.77 22.77 -5.41
C SER A 402 9.09 22.74 -6.79
N PRO A 403 9.00 23.87 -7.51
CA PRO A 403 8.55 23.86 -8.90
C PRO A 403 9.53 23.01 -9.72
N ALA A 404 8.99 22.18 -10.64
CA ALA A 404 9.84 21.47 -11.58
C ALA A 404 10.65 22.48 -12.40
N GLN A 405 11.86 22.11 -12.78
CA GLN A 405 12.49 22.71 -13.95
C GLN A 405 11.98 21.91 -15.16
N PRO A 406 10.92 22.36 -15.86
CA PRO A 406 10.46 21.65 -17.05
C PRO A 406 11.62 21.49 -18.02
N LEU A 407 11.63 20.36 -18.72
CA LEU A 407 12.58 20.19 -19.82
C LEU A 407 12.18 21.15 -20.93
N ASP A 408 13.08 22.07 -21.23
CA ASP A 408 12.91 23.03 -22.31
C ASP A 408 13.50 22.43 -23.59
N ASN A 409 12.60 22.08 -24.53
CA ASN A 409 12.99 21.50 -25.81
C ASN A 409 13.90 22.43 -26.60
N ASP A 410 13.69 23.76 -26.52
CA ASP A 410 14.49 24.74 -27.25
C ASP A 410 15.89 24.79 -26.65
N LYS A 411 15.99 24.90 -25.32
CA LYS A 411 17.28 24.85 -24.61
C LYS A 411 18.08 23.57 -24.91
N ILE A 412 17.38 22.44 -25.02
CA ILE A 412 18.03 21.14 -25.30
C ILE A 412 18.45 21.06 -26.76
N PHE A 413 17.63 21.58 -27.68
CA PHE A 413 18.00 21.73 -29.07
C PHE A 413 19.22 22.62 -29.20
N ASP A 414 19.26 23.78 -28.53
CA ASP A 414 20.38 24.71 -28.51
C ASP A 414 21.65 24.04 -27.95
N GLN A 415 21.55 23.30 -26.83
CA GLN A 415 22.68 22.54 -26.28
C GLN A 415 23.21 21.48 -27.23
N LEU A 416 22.31 20.76 -27.93
CA LEU A 416 22.70 19.79 -28.94
C LEU A 416 23.33 20.48 -30.15
N TYR A 417 22.77 21.60 -30.59
CA TYR A 417 23.21 22.44 -31.69
C TYR A 417 24.62 23.01 -31.46
N ASP A 418 24.89 23.42 -30.22
CA ASP A 418 26.21 23.83 -29.73
C ASP A 418 27.17 22.64 -29.68
N GLN A 419 26.74 21.48 -29.16
CA GLN A 419 27.58 20.28 -29.04
C GLN A 419 27.99 19.69 -30.40
N ILE A 420 27.16 19.84 -31.43
CA ILE A 420 27.48 19.43 -32.81
C ILE A 420 28.20 20.53 -33.62
N GLY A 421 28.52 21.67 -32.99
CA GLY A 421 29.31 22.75 -33.59
C GLY A 421 28.59 23.58 -34.66
N LEU A 422 27.26 23.48 -34.76
CA LEU A 422 26.48 24.22 -35.77
C LEU A 422 26.20 25.67 -35.36
N SER A 423 26.36 26.04 -34.10
CA SER A 423 26.21 27.44 -33.66
C SER A 423 27.24 28.40 -34.28
N GLN A 424 28.33 27.88 -34.83
CA GLN A 424 29.33 28.64 -35.58
C GLN A 424 28.99 28.83 -37.07
N LEU A 425 27.98 28.13 -37.60
CA LEU A 425 27.60 28.19 -39.02
C LEU A 425 26.60 29.31 -39.36
N PHE A 426 25.97 29.91 -38.34
CA PHE A 426 24.97 30.97 -38.51
C PHE A 426 25.34 32.30 -37.83
N SER A 427 26.58 32.43 -37.35
CA SER A 427 27.14 33.69 -36.84
C SER A 427 27.82 34.53 -37.94
N LEU A 428 27.22 34.59 -39.13
CA LEU A 428 27.61 35.48 -40.24
C LEU A 428 26.52 36.51 -40.53
#